data_AF-X1MTI0-F1
#
_entry.id   AF-X1MTI0-F1
#
_cell.length_a   1.000
_cell.length_b   1.000
_cell.length_c   1.000
_cell.angle_alpha   90.00
_cell.angle_beta   90.00
_cell.angle_gamma   90.00
#
_symmetry.space_group_name_H-M   'P 1'
#
loop_
_entity.id
_entity.type
_entity.pdbx_description
1 polymer ?
#
loop_
_entity_poly.entity_id
_entity_poly.type
_entity_poly.pdbx_seq_one_letter_code
_entity_poly.pdbx_strand_id
1 'polypeptide(L)'
;PRYLNEIVKNDPSFFAQLVKWLFKRRDGVTENRDTESEELRKQRAEAALELLRSISVLPGSTGATIDQDRLDIWIDQARTLLGEAGRREIGDKQIGEYLARCTEGTDGIWPHEAVRKVIERVRSTDLESGVAISKFNSRGVVSRSPYEGGRQERELSARYKGNAQKLEFTYPRTAGILRELADDYERLAQDQDRSTELRE
;
A
#
# COMPACT_ATOMS: atom_id res chain seq x y z
N PRO A 1 19.48 8.90 -0.33
CA PRO A 1 18.06 8.48 -0.13
C PRO A 1 17.02 9.51 -0.60
N ARG A 2 17.14 10.81 -0.28
CA ARG A 2 16.13 11.84 -0.65
C ARG A 2 15.95 12.04 -2.17
N TYR A 3 17.05 12.00 -2.93
CA TYR A 3 17.02 12.17 -4.39
C TYR A 3 16.24 11.05 -5.11
N LEU A 4 16.42 9.80 -4.69
CA LEU A 4 15.71 8.66 -5.30
C LEU A 4 14.20 8.68 -5.01
N ASN A 5 13.80 9.16 -3.82
CA ASN A 5 12.39 9.36 -3.50
C ASN A 5 11.74 10.42 -4.40
N GLU A 6 12.46 11.51 -4.69
CA GLU A 6 11.99 12.53 -5.64
C GLU A 6 11.89 12.00 -7.07
N ILE A 7 12.82 11.12 -7.50
CA ILE A 7 12.70 10.50 -8.82
C ILE A 7 11.45 9.63 -8.90
N VAL A 8 11.23 8.72 -7.96
CA VAL A 8 10.06 7.82 -8.03
C VAL A 8 8.75 8.60 -7.98
N LYS A 9 8.70 9.67 -7.18
CA LYS A 9 7.56 10.58 -7.09
C LYS A 9 7.22 11.25 -8.42
N ASN A 10 8.23 11.63 -9.20
CA ASN A 10 8.06 12.41 -10.43
C ASN A 10 8.11 11.56 -11.71
N ASP A 11 8.61 10.32 -11.64
CA ASP A 11 8.80 9.43 -12.78
C ASP A 11 8.13 8.05 -12.55
N PRO A 12 6.91 7.86 -13.08
CA PRO A 12 6.21 6.57 -13.06
C PRO A 12 6.99 5.45 -13.78
N SER A 13 7.83 5.79 -14.75
CA SER A 13 8.61 4.79 -15.50
C SER A 13 9.70 4.18 -14.65
N PHE A 14 10.31 4.98 -13.77
CA PHE A 14 11.27 4.47 -12.80
C PHE A 14 10.57 3.55 -11.79
N PHE A 15 9.38 3.89 -11.30
CA PHE A 15 8.58 2.98 -10.46
C PHE A 15 8.31 1.65 -11.17
N ALA A 16 7.84 1.69 -12.42
CA ALA A 16 7.58 0.48 -13.21
C ALA A 16 8.86 -0.36 -13.39
N GLN A 17 10.02 0.29 -13.56
CA GLN A 17 11.30 -0.40 -13.65
C GLN A 17 11.71 -1.12 -12.37
N LEU A 18 11.46 -0.53 -11.19
CA LEU A 18 11.69 -1.19 -9.90
C LEU A 18 10.82 -2.44 -9.75
N VAL A 19 9.53 -2.35 -10.09
CA VAL A 19 8.60 -3.50 -10.07
C VAL A 19 9.05 -4.58 -11.06
N LYS A 20 9.58 -4.21 -12.24
CA LYS A 20 10.12 -5.18 -13.22
C LYS A 20 11.31 -5.96 -12.69
N TRP A 21 12.19 -5.32 -11.90
CA TRP A 21 13.33 -5.99 -11.29
C TRP A 21 12.90 -6.99 -10.20
N LEU A 22 11.85 -6.67 -9.45
CA LEU A 22 11.35 -7.52 -8.36
C LEU A 22 10.49 -8.69 -8.83
N PHE A 23 9.63 -8.47 -9.82
CA PHE A 23 8.59 -9.41 -10.18
C PHE A 23 8.76 -9.94 -11.60
N LYS A 24 8.44 -11.22 -11.79
CA LYS A 24 8.37 -11.86 -13.11
C LYS A 24 7.07 -11.45 -13.81
N ARG A 25 7.10 -11.42 -15.14
CA ARG A 25 5.87 -11.27 -15.97
C ARG A 25 4.93 -12.46 -15.72
N ARG A 26 3.63 -12.23 -15.90
CA ARG A 26 2.58 -13.28 -15.80
C ARG A 26 1.76 -13.47 -17.08
N ASP A 27 2.13 -12.79 -18.16
CA ASP A 27 1.43 -12.82 -19.45
C ASP A 27 1.85 -13.99 -20.37
N GLY A 28 2.66 -14.93 -19.86
CA GLY A 28 3.13 -16.08 -20.63
C GLY A 28 4.20 -15.74 -21.68
N VAL A 29 4.62 -14.48 -21.79
CA VAL A 29 5.68 -14.05 -22.71
C VAL A 29 7.05 -14.30 -22.08
N THR A 30 7.92 -15.01 -22.80
CA THR A 30 9.32 -15.22 -22.36
C THR A 30 10.06 -13.89 -22.40
N GLU A 31 10.37 -13.35 -21.22
CA GLU A 31 11.24 -12.19 -21.09
C GLU A 31 12.68 -12.67 -21.30
N ASN A 32 13.32 -12.19 -22.38
CA ASN A 32 14.70 -12.53 -22.69
C ASN A 32 15.63 -11.80 -21.69
N ARG A 33 15.77 -12.35 -20.48
CA ARG A 33 16.61 -11.79 -19.41
C ARG A 33 18.11 -12.09 -19.62
N ASP A 34 18.47 -12.81 -20.67
CA ASP A 34 19.71 -13.58 -20.81
C ASP A 34 21.01 -12.80 -21.04
N THR A 35 21.04 -11.50 -20.73
CA THR A 35 22.26 -10.68 -20.84
C THR A 35 22.91 -10.35 -19.50
N GLU A 36 22.21 -10.56 -18.37
CA GLU A 36 22.71 -10.19 -17.03
C GLU A 36 22.99 -11.41 -16.15
N SER A 37 24.09 -11.36 -15.39
CA SER A 37 24.44 -12.38 -14.40
C SER A 37 23.38 -12.47 -13.29
N GLU A 38 23.25 -13.66 -12.69
CA GLU A 38 22.32 -13.89 -11.57
C GLU A 38 22.60 -12.97 -10.37
N GLU A 39 23.88 -12.75 -10.06
CA GLU A 39 24.32 -11.86 -8.99
C GLU A 39 23.86 -10.41 -9.23
N LEU A 40 23.99 -9.90 -10.45
CA LEU A 40 23.53 -8.54 -10.79
C LEU A 40 22.01 -8.42 -10.67
N ARG A 41 21.26 -9.45 -11.08
CA ARG A 41 19.80 -9.48 -10.94
C ARG A 41 19.38 -9.44 -9.46
N LYS A 42 20.07 -10.20 -8.61
CA LYS A 42 19.83 -10.22 -7.16
C LYS A 42 20.09 -8.86 -6.53
N GLN A 43 21.25 -8.25 -6.80
CA GLN A 43 21.62 -6.93 -6.31
C GLN A 43 20.59 -5.86 -6.71
N ARG A 44 20.12 -5.89 -7.97
CA ARG A 44 19.08 -4.96 -8.42
C ARG A 44 17.73 -5.19 -7.74
N ALA A 45 17.34 -6.44 -7.53
CA ALA A 45 16.11 -6.76 -6.82
C ALA A 45 16.17 -6.27 -5.36
N GLU A 46 17.29 -6.50 -4.67
CA GLU A 46 17.49 -6.02 -3.28
C GLU A 46 17.43 -4.49 -3.20
N ALA A 47 18.16 -3.79 -4.09
CA ALA A 47 18.12 -2.33 -4.16
C ALA A 47 16.73 -1.79 -4.51
N ALA A 48 15.99 -2.45 -5.42
CA ALA A 48 14.64 -2.08 -5.77
C ALA A 48 13.67 -2.24 -4.59
N LEU A 49 13.81 -3.33 -3.85
CA LEU A 49 12.99 -3.60 -2.67
C LEU A 49 13.25 -2.55 -1.58
N GLU A 50 14.51 -2.27 -1.29
CA GLU A 50 14.90 -1.27 -0.31
C GLU A 50 14.36 0.11 -0.71
N LEU A 51 14.52 0.50 -1.98
CA LEU A 51 14.02 1.76 -2.47
C LEU A 51 12.50 1.84 -2.35
N LEU A 52 11.75 0.84 -2.85
CA LEU A 52 10.29 0.82 -2.77
C LEU A 52 9.76 0.92 -1.33
N ARG A 53 10.47 0.33 -0.37
CA ARG A 53 10.14 0.42 1.07
C ARG A 53 10.47 1.79 1.67
N SER A 54 11.50 2.46 1.17
CA SER A 54 11.95 3.77 1.68
C SER A 54 11.15 4.97 1.16
N ILE A 55 10.37 4.81 0.09
CA ILE A 55 9.57 5.91 -0.46
C ILE A 55 8.39 6.19 0.47
N SER A 56 8.37 7.40 1.05
CA SER A 56 7.32 7.87 1.95
C SER A 56 6.45 8.98 1.36
N VAL A 57 6.76 9.47 0.16
CA VAL A 57 6.16 10.68 -0.42
C VAL A 57 5.41 10.30 -1.69
N LEU A 58 4.15 10.69 -1.80
CA LEU A 58 3.29 10.41 -2.96
C LEU A 58 3.49 11.40 -4.11
N PRO A 59 3.19 11.00 -5.37
CA PRO A 59 3.13 11.93 -6.50
C PRO A 59 2.16 13.07 -6.20
N GLY A 60 2.53 14.30 -6.55
CA GLY A 60 1.71 15.48 -6.27
C GLY A 60 1.65 15.93 -4.81
N SER A 61 2.31 15.23 -3.86
CA SER A 61 2.25 15.63 -2.46
C SER A 61 3.14 16.85 -2.15
N THR A 62 2.57 17.79 -1.39
CA THR A 62 3.26 18.95 -0.80
C THR A 62 2.81 19.09 0.65
N GLY A 63 3.67 18.72 1.59
CA GLY A 63 3.28 18.60 3.00
C GLY A 63 2.16 17.58 3.19
N ALA A 64 1.02 18.03 3.72
CA ALA A 64 -0.18 17.20 3.92
C ALA A 64 -1.15 17.22 2.72
N THR A 65 -0.92 18.08 1.73
CA THR A 65 -1.79 18.18 0.55
C THR A 65 -1.32 17.25 -0.56
N ILE A 66 -2.25 16.74 -1.35
CA ILE A 66 -1.99 15.92 -2.53
C ILE A 66 -2.73 16.52 -3.72
N ASP A 67 -1.97 16.93 -4.74
CA ASP A 67 -2.52 17.33 -6.03
C ASP A 67 -3.16 16.12 -6.74
N GLN A 68 -4.47 16.19 -6.95
CA GLN A 68 -5.27 15.10 -7.53
C GLN A 68 -4.85 14.78 -8.95
N ASP A 69 -4.68 15.80 -9.79
CA ASP A 69 -4.43 15.61 -11.23
C ASP A 69 -3.05 15.00 -11.44
N ARG A 70 -2.05 15.46 -10.69
CA ARG A 70 -0.70 14.88 -10.72
C ARG A 70 -0.70 13.43 -10.24
N LEU A 71 -1.47 13.11 -9.20
CA LEU A 71 -1.57 11.74 -8.71
C LEU A 71 -2.23 10.83 -9.75
N ASP A 72 -3.34 11.28 -10.36
CA ASP A 72 -4.06 10.50 -11.36
C ASP A 72 -3.20 10.25 -12.62
N ILE A 73 -2.51 11.28 -13.13
CA ILE A 73 -1.59 11.15 -14.26
C ILE A 73 -0.49 10.13 -13.95
N TRP A 74 0.13 10.24 -12.76
CA TRP A 74 1.21 9.33 -12.37
C TRP A 74 0.71 7.88 -12.31
N ILE A 75 -0.47 7.64 -11.74
CA ILE A 75 -1.04 6.30 -11.61
C ILE A 75 -1.38 5.72 -12.98
N ASP A 76 -2.02 6.50 -13.86
CA ASP A 76 -2.42 6.02 -15.17
C ASP A 76 -1.19 5.66 -16.02
N GLN A 77 -0.11 6.44 -15.92
CA GLN A 77 1.16 6.16 -16.56
C GLN A 77 1.84 4.90 -15.98
N ALA A 78 1.94 4.79 -14.65
CA ALA A 78 2.53 3.62 -13.99
C ALA A 78 1.78 2.33 -14.39
N ARG A 79 0.44 2.36 -14.35
CA ARG A 79 -0.40 1.22 -14.70
C ARG A 79 -0.28 0.82 -16.16
N THR A 80 -0.21 1.80 -17.07
CA THR A 80 0.02 1.54 -18.49
C THR A 80 1.34 0.80 -18.71
N LEU A 81 2.43 1.34 -18.15
CA LEU A 81 3.78 0.74 -18.27
C LEU A 81 3.86 -0.66 -17.66
N LEU A 82 3.21 -0.87 -16.51
CA LEU A 82 3.17 -2.19 -15.85
C LEU A 82 2.30 -3.19 -16.62
N GLY A 83 1.23 -2.72 -17.26
CA GLY A 83 0.40 -3.52 -18.17
C GLY A 83 1.18 -3.99 -19.39
N GLU A 84 1.86 -3.07 -20.09
CA GLU A 84 2.74 -3.38 -21.23
C GLU A 84 3.90 -4.31 -20.83
N ALA A 85 4.37 -4.18 -19.58
CA ALA A 85 5.39 -5.04 -19.00
C ALA A 85 4.86 -6.38 -18.45
N GLY A 86 3.60 -6.75 -18.69
CA GLY A 86 3.05 -8.06 -18.30
C GLY A 86 2.91 -8.26 -16.79
N ARG A 87 2.77 -7.15 -16.06
CA ARG A 87 2.82 -7.07 -14.59
C ARG A 87 1.67 -6.25 -14.02
N ARG A 88 0.51 -6.24 -14.68
CA ARG A 88 -0.65 -5.41 -14.28
C ARG A 88 -1.12 -5.69 -12.85
N GLU A 89 -1.42 -6.93 -12.51
CA GLU A 89 -1.94 -7.32 -11.18
C GLU A 89 -0.97 -6.96 -10.06
N ILE A 90 0.28 -7.45 -10.16
CA ILE A 90 1.30 -7.15 -9.15
C ILE A 90 1.67 -5.67 -9.13
N GLY A 91 1.59 -5.00 -10.27
CA GLY A 91 1.79 -3.57 -10.42
C GLY A 91 0.73 -2.77 -9.66
N ASP A 92 -0.55 -3.10 -9.86
CA ASP A 92 -1.67 -2.49 -9.14
C ASP A 92 -1.51 -2.72 -7.63
N LYS A 93 -1.10 -3.91 -7.19
CA LYS A 93 -0.78 -4.18 -5.78
C LYS A 93 0.34 -3.29 -5.25
N GLN A 94 1.45 -3.16 -5.97
CA GLN A 94 2.57 -2.29 -5.57
C GLN A 94 2.17 -0.80 -5.54
N ILE A 95 1.32 -0.36 -6.46
CA ILE A 95 0.72 0.99 -6.43
C ILE A 95 -0.13 1.15 -5.17
N GLY A 96 -0.97 0.17 -4.84
CA GLY A 96 -1.76 0.18 -3.60
C GLY A 96 -0.89 0.29 -2.35
N GLU A 97 0.18 -0.51 -2.27
CA GLU A 97 1.14 -0.46 -1.16
C GLU A 97 1.80 0.93 -1.03
N TYR A 98 2.08 1.57 -2.16
CA TYR A 98 2.62 2.92 -2.21
C TYR A 98 1.59 3.96 -1.73
N LEU A 99 0.35 3.90 -2.22
CA LEU A 99 -0.74 4.80 -1.85
C LEU A 99 -1.11 4.75 -0.37
N ALA A 100 -0.91 3.60 0.29
CA ALA A 100 -1.19 3.45 1.71
C ALA A 100 -0.37 4.38 2.61
N ARG A 101 0.73 4.93 2.09
CA ARG A 101 1.63 5.87 2.79
C ARG A 101 1.13 7.31 2.81
N CYS A 102 -0.06 7.57 2.25
CA CYS A 102 -0.71 8.87 2.43
C CYS A 102 -1.00 9.16 3.91
N THR A 103 -1.12 10.45 4.20
CA THR A 103 -1.62 10.96 5.47
C THR A 103 -3.13 10.74 5.59
N GLU A 104 -3.68 11.10 6.75
CA GLU A 104 -5.12 11.32 6.90
C GLU A 104 -5.59 12.45 6.00
N GLY A 105 -6.87 12.40 5.63
CA GLY A 105 -7.54 13.48 4.94
C GLY A 105 -7.83 14.67 5.84
N THR A 106 -8.35 15.73 5.24
CA THR A 106 -8.76 16.94 5.97
C THR A 106 -9.92 16.68 6.94
N ASP A 107 -10.68 15.61 6.70
CA ASP A 107 -11.75 15.10 7.58
C ASP A 107 -11.25 14.21 8.74
N GLY A 108 -9.93 14.05 8.89
CA GLY A 108 -9.30 13.21 9.94
C GLY A 108 -9.46 11.71 9.70
N ILE A 109 -9.84 11.29 8.48
CA ILE A 109 -9.99 9.90 8.12
C ILE A 109 -8.85 9.49 7.17
N TRP A 110 -8.21 8.37 7.44
CA TRP A 110 -7.30 7.75 6.48
C TRP A 110 -8.09 6.80 5.55
N PRO A 111 -7.73 6.69 4.25
CA PRO A 111 -6.66 7.42 3.55
C PRO A 111 -7.05 8.85 3.16
N HIS A 112 -6.09 9.69 2.77
CA HIS A 112 -6.35 11.05 2.25
C HIS A 112 -7.37 11.03 1.08
N GLU A 113 -8.22 12.05 0.96
CA GLU A 113 -9.36 12.09 0.01
C GLU A 113 -8.92 11.87 -1.44
N ALA A 114 -7.73 12.36 -1.80
CA ALA A 114 -7.14 12.14 -3.12
C ALA A 114 -6.91 10.65 -3.43
N VAL A 115 -6.44 9.89 -2.44
CA VAL A 115 -6.24 8.44 -2.56
C VAL A 115 -7.59 7.71 -2.60
N ARG A 116 -8.61 8.18 -1.86
CA ARG A 116 -9.97 7.61 -1.94
C ARG A 116 -10.53 7.74 -3.35
N LYS A 117 -10.40 8.93 -3.96
CA LYS A 117 -10.83 9.17 -5.34
C LYS A 117 -10.14 8.22 -6.32
N VAL A 118 -8.84 7.99 -6.15
CA VAL A 118 -8.09 7.00 -6.94
C VAL A 118 -8.67 5.60 -6.77
N ILE A 119 -8.91 5.14 -5.54
CA ILE A 119 -9.45 3.80 -5.27
C ILE A 119 -10.82 3.63 -5.96
N GLU A 120 -11.70 4.62 -5.83
CA GLU A 120 -13.04 4.58 -6.46
C GLU A 120 -12.99 4.66 -8.00
N ARG A 121 -11.99 5.36 -8.56
CA ARG A 121 -11.78 5.51 -10.00
C ARG A 121 -11.17 4.26 -10.61
N VAL A 122 -10.12 3.72 -10.00
CA VAL A 122 -9.31 2.62 -10.53
C VAL A 122 -10.02 1.26 -10.40
N ARG A 123 -10.74 1.03 -9.29
CA ARG A 123 -11.57 -0.17 -9.06
C ARG A 123 -10.81 -1.50 -9.28
N SER A 124 -9.56 -1.55 -8.84
CA SER A 124 -8.70 -2.74 -8.94
C SER A 124 -8.60 -3.41 -7.58
N THR A 125 -9.02 -4.67 -7.50
CA THR A 125 -8.95 -5.46 -6.25
C THR A 125 -7.51 -5.68 -5.79
N ASP A 126 -6.56 -5.78 -6.73
CA ASP A 126 -5.14 -5.89 -6.41
C ASP A 126 -4.61 -4.62 -5.76
N LEU A 127 -5.03 -3.44 -6.27
CA LEU A 127 -4.69 -2.16 -5.68
C LEU A 127 -5.31 -2.03 -4.28
N GLU A 128 -6.59 -2.34 -4.14
CA GLU A 128 -7.30 -2.30 -2.86
C GLU A 128 -6.61 -3.20 -1.81
N SER A 129 -6.26 -4.42 -2.19
CA SER A 129 -5.50 -5.35 -1.34
C SER A 129 -4.12 -4.81 -0.98
N GLY A 130 -3.40 -4.22 -1.93
CA GLY A 130 -2.11 -3.57 -1.67
C GLY A 130 -2.21 -2.44 -0.63
N VAL A 131 -3.29 -1.65 -0.70
CA VAL A 131 -3.56 -0.58 0.27
C VAL A 131 -3.81 -1.17 1.67
N ALA A 132 -4.69 -2.17 1.78
CA ALA A 132 -5.04 -2.82 3.04
C ALA A 132 -3.80 -3.44 3.71
N ILE A 133 -3.07 -4.28 2.97
CA ILE A 133 -1.89 -5.00 3.47
C ILE A 133 -0.79 -4.04 3.94
N SER A 134 -0.48 -3.02 3.13
CA SER A 134 0.56 -2.04 3.48
C SER A 134 0.17 -1.25 4.73
N LYS A 135 -1.11 -0.85 4.85
CA LYS A 135 -1.59 -0.15 6.04
C LYS A 135 -1.52 -1.03 7.28
N PHE A 136 -1.99 -2.27 7.21
CA PHE A 136 -1.93 -3.21 8.34
C PHE A 136 -0.48 -3.42 8.82
N ASN A 137 0.44 -3.68 7.88
CA ASN A 137 1.86 -3.92 8.16
C ASN A 137 2.60 -2.67 8.68
N SER A 138 2.10 -1.47 8.38
CA SER A 138 2.72 -0.21 8.83
C SER A 138 2.71 -0.02 10.35
N ARG A 139 1.87 -0.78 11.08
CA ARG A 139 1.80 -0.71 12.55
C ARG A 139 3.11 -1.14 13.23
N GLY A 140 3.89 -1.99 12.58
CA GLY A 140 5.18 -2.45 13.11
C GLY A 140 5.07 -3.20 14.43
N VAL A 141 6.16 -3.18 15.21
CA VAL A 141 6.21 -3.85 16.51
C VAL A 141 5.51 -2.99 17.56
N VAL A 142 4.60 -3.60 18.30
CA VAL A 142 3.82 -2.96 19.37
C VAL A 142 4.25 -3.52 20.72
N SER A 143 4.57 -2.64 21.66
CA SER A 143 4.77 -3.01 23.06
C SER A 143 3.43 -3.01 23.80
N ARG A 144 3.24 -3.97 24.69
CA ARG A 144 2.02 -4.12 25.50
C ARG A 144 2.34 -4.63 26.89
N SER A 145 1.49 -4.32 27.86
CA SER A 145 1.54 -4.89 29.20
C SER A 145 1.16 -6.38 29.17
N PRO A 146 1.69 -7.25 30.07
CA PRO A 146 1.40 -8.69 30.08
C PRO A 146 -0.11 -9.04 30.10
N TYR A 147 -0.92 -8.19 30.72
CA TYR A 147 -2.36 -8.38 30.94
C TYR A 147 -3.25 -7.51 30.03
N GLU A 148 -2.66 -6.85 29.02
CA GLU A 148 -3.40 -5.92 28.17
C GLU A 148 -4.32 -6.62 27.15
N GLY A 149 -4.01 -7.87 26.81
CA GLY A 149 -4.71 -8.66 25.80
C GLY A 149 -4.79 -7.91 24.46
N GLY A 150 -5.92 -8.06 23.76
CA GLY A 150 -6.22 -7.43 22.49
C GLY A 150 -6.84 -6.04 22.56
N ARG A 151 -6.61 -5.25 23.62
CA ARG A 151 -7.28 -3.95 23.80
C ARG A 151 -6.95 -2.94 22.68
N GLN A 152 -5.67 -2.77 22.39
CA GLN A 152 -5.22 -1.81 21.36
C GLN A 152 -5.77 -2.17 19.98
N GLU A 153 -5.82 -3.46 19.67
CA GLU A 153 -6.40 -3.99 18.44
C GLU A 153 -7.90 -3.69 18.33
N ARG A 154 -8.66 -3.84 19.41
CA ARG A 154 -10.10 -3.48 19.44
C ARG A 154 -10.33 -1.99 19.24
N GLU A 155 -9.49 -1.13 19.80
CA GLU A 155 -9.56 0.31 19.58
C GLU A 155 -9.35 0.68 18.10
N LEU A 156 -8.37 0.03 17.45
CA LEU A 156 -8.14 0.19 16.01
C LEU A 156 -9.30 -0.34 15.19
N SER A 157 -9.80 -1.55 15.50
CA SER A 157 -10.98 -2.15 14.87
C SER A 157 -12.19 -1.20 14.91
N ALA A 158 -12.52 -0.67 16.09
CA ALA A 158 -13.60 0.28 16.28
C ALA A 158 -13.38 1.58 15.47
N ARG A 159 -12.16 2.12 15.46
CA ARG A 159 -11.81 3.31 14.68
C ARG A 159 -12.03 3.09 13.19
N TYR A 160 -11.52 1.99 12.63
CA TYR A 160 -11.67 1.68 11.20
C TYR A 160 -13.13 1.43 10.83
N LYS A 161 -13.89 0.72 11.66
CA LYS A 161 -15.33 0.52 11.47
C LYS A 161 -16.11 1.83 11.45
N GLY A 162 -15.83 2.73 12.39
CA GLY A 162 -16.46 4.06 12.43
C GLY A 162 -16.10 4.92 11.22
N ASN A 163 -14.85 4.86 10.76
CA ASN A 163 -14.42 5.55 9.55
C ASN A 163 -15.09 4.97 8.28
N ALA A 164 -15.20 3.64 8.18
CA ALA A 164 -15.88 2.99 7.07
C ALA A 164 -17.34 3.45 6.94
N GLN A 165 -18.07 3.54 8.06
CA GLN A 165 -19.46 4.01 8.08
C GLN A 165 -19.60 5.45 7.56
N LYS A 166 -18.67 6.33 7.94
CA LYS A 166 -18.69 7.74 7.47
C LYS A 166 -18.44 7.84 5.96
N LEU A 167 -17.68 6.91 5.39
CA LEU A 167 -17.29 6.94 3.97
C LEU A 167 -18.20 6.12 3.06
N GLU A 168 -19.02 5.22 3.59
CA GLU A 168 -19.76 4.19 2.84
C GLU A 168 -20.55 4.72 1.64
N PHE A 169 -21.20 5.87 1.77
CA PHE A 169 -22.02 6.44 0.70
C PHE A 169 -21.24 7.22 -0.36
N THR A 170 -20.05 7.71 -0.03
CA THR A 170 -19.24 8.56 -0.93
C THR A 170 -18.06 7.80 -1.54
N TYR A 171 -17.46 6.90 -0.76
CA TYR A 171 -16.29 6.10 -1.12
C TYR A 171 -16.50 4.63 -0.70
N PRO A 172 -17.41 3.89 -1.36
CA PRO A 172 -17.80 2.54 -0.94
C PRO A 172 -16.66 1.52 -0.99
N ARG A 173 -15.72 1.63 -1.95
CA ARG A 173 -14.56 0.73 -2.03
C ARG A 173 -13.54 1.04 -0.94
N THR A 174 -13.32 2.34 -0.69
CA THR A 174 -12.50 2.77 0.44
C THR A 174 -13.09 2.29 1.77
N ALA A 175 -14.40 2.40 1.96
CA ALA A 175 -15.09 1.84 3.12
C ALA A 175 -14.90 0.32 3.21
N GLY A 176 -14.87 -0.40 2.07
CA GLY A 176 -14.50 -1.81 1.98
C GLY A 176 -13.15 -2.12 2.62
N ILE A 177 -12.10 -1.42 2.20
CA ILE A 177 -10.73 -1.55 2.75
C ILE A 177 -10.72 -1.29 4.26
N LEU A 178 -11.43 -0.26 4.74
CA LEU A 178 -11.48 0.05 6.16
C LEU A 178 -12.22 -1.02 6.97
N ARG A 179 -13.26 -1.66 6.41
CA ARG A 179 -13.91 -2.82 7.06
C ARG A 179 -12.97 -4.01 7.14
N GLU A 180 -12.23 -4.30 6.07
CA GLU A 180 -11.23 -5.38 6.06
C GLU A 180 -10.16 -5.16 7.15
N LEU A 181 -9.63 -3.93 7.26
CA LEU A 181 -8.70 -3.58 8.33
C LEU A 181 -9.31 -3.74 9.73
N ALA A 182 -10.58 -3.38 9.90
CA ALA A 182 -11.26 -3.57 11.18
C ALA A 182 -11.34 -5.05 11.56
N ASP A 183 -11.72 -5.91 10.60
CA ASP A 183 -11.81 -7.35 10.80
C ASP A 183 -10.44 -7.99 11.08
N ASP A 184 -9.38 -7.53 10.40
CA ASP A 184 -8.00 -7.96 10.66
C ASP A 184 -7.55 -7.64 12.09
N TYR A 185 -7.83 -6.42 12.57
CA TYR A 185 -7.50 -6.05 13.94
C TYR A 185 -8.38 -6.79 14.95
N GLU A 186 -9.64 -7.06 14.65
CA GLU A 186 -10.49 -7.87 15.53
C GLU A 186 -9.96 -9.30 15.69
N ARG A 187 -9.53 -9.93 14.59
CA ARG A 187 -8.85 -11.24 14.65
C ARG A 187 -7.58 -11.18 15.49
N LEU A 188 -6.75 -10.16 15.27
CA LEU A 188 -5.51 -9.99 16.03
C LEU A 188 -5.79 -9.78 17.53
N ALA A 189 -6.87 -9.06 17.89
CA ALA A 189 -7.28 -8.88 19.27
C ALA A 189 -7.56 -10.22 19.96
N GLN A 190 -8.35 -11.08 19.31
CA GLN A 190 -8.71 -12.41 19.82
C GLN A 190 -7.49 -13.31 20.01
N ASP A 191 -6.53 -13.26 19.08
CA ASP A 191 -5.28 -14.01 19.21
C ASP A 191 -4.42 -13.49 20.37
N GLN A 192 -4.43 -12.17 20.63
CA GLN A 192 -3.73 -11.60 21.79
C GLN A 192 -4.38 -12.00 23.11
N ASP A 193 -5.71 -11.98 23.21
CA ASP A 193 -6.41 -12.40 24.43
C ASP A 193 -6.07 -13.86 24.77
N ARG A 194 -6.15 -14.74 23.77
CA ARG A 194 -5.77 -16.16 23.93
C ARG A 194 -4.32 -16.32 24.37
N SER A 195 -3.41 -15.51 23.83
CA SER A 195 -2.00 -15.53 24.25
C SER A 195 -1.79 -15.04 25.67
N THR A 196 -2.61 -14.12 26.18
CA THR A 196 -2.53 -13.64 27.56
C THR A 196 -3.07 -14.70 28.52
N GLU A 197 -4.22 -15.31 28.22
CA GLU A 197 -4.80 -16.40 29.02
C GLU A 197 -3.84 -17.59 29.20
N LEU A 198 -3.02 -17.89 28.19
CA LEU A 198 -2.00 -18.96 28.27
C LEU A 198 -0.76 -18.61 29.10
N ARG A 199 -0.60 -17.33 29.50
CA ARG A 199 0.55 -16.83 30.28
C ARG A 199 0.19 -16.58 31.74
N GLU A 200 -1.09 -16.63 32.09
CA GLU A 200 -1.61 -16.61 33.46
C GLU A 200 -1.61 -18.02 34.08
#